data_AF-A0A4V2Z0F1-F1
#
_entry.id   AF-A0A4V2Z0F1-F1
#
_cell.length_a   1.000
_cell.length_b   1.000
_cell.length_c   1.000
_cell.angle_alpha   90.00
_cell.angle_beta   90.00
_cell.angle_gamma   90.00
#
_symmetry.space_group_name_H-M   'P 1'
#
loop_
_entity.id
_entity.type
_entity.pdbx_description
1 polymer ?
#
loop_
_entity_poly.entity_id
_entity_poly.type
_entity_poly.pdbx_seq_one_letter_code
_entity_poly.pdbx_strand_id
1 'polypeptide(L)'
;MTADARPETIPPGGLAPTLPWWTLRLGLAASSVGAVAAVGAWTSASPFLLVALGLLGLATVAQPASQLPTAFLAAVALLALGADGVTALTSLAVLTLHATHVLAALAAVVPPSTAVERAALRPSLERFVLAQAAGQVLVVLAWLVSP
;
A
#
# COMPACT_ATOMS: atom_id res chain seq x y z
N MET A 1 37.52 -5.08 2.52
CA MET A 1 37.00 -6.42 2.86
C MET A 1 35.54 -6.48 2.46
N THR A 2 35.26 -6.84 1.22
CA THR A 2 33.90 -7.09 0.71
C THR A 2 33.56 -8.54 1.01
N ALA A 3 32.60 -8.78 1.89
CA ALA A 3 32.07 -10.12 2.12
C ALA A 3 31.46 -10.62 0.81
N ASP A 4 32.06 -11.69 0.28
CA ASP A 4 31.59 -12.49 -0.85
C ASP A 4 30.23 -13.10 -0.46
N ALA A 5 29.15 -12.36 -0.69
CA ALA A 5 27.79 -12.82 -0.47
C ALA A 5 27.43 -13.80 -1.59
N ARG A 6 27.92 -15.03 -1.48
CA ARG A 6 27.48 -16.11 -2.36
C ARG A 6 25.96 -16.25 -2.19
N PRO A 7 25.20 -16.31 -3.29
CA PRO A 7 23.78 -16.61 -3.19
C PRO A 7 23.64 -17.95 -2.46
N GLU A 8 22.98 -17.95 -1.30
CA GLU A 8 22.60 -19.19 -0.61
C GLU A 8 21.84 -20.06 -1.61
N THR A 9 22.50 -21.12 -2.08
CA THR A 9 21.87 -22.10 -2.95
C THR A 9 20.89 -22.88 -2.09
N ILE A 10 19.61 -22.52 -2.15
CA ILE A 10 18.54 -23.26 -1.51
C ILE A 10 18.61 -24.70 -2.04
N PRO A 11 18.76 -25.72 -1.19
CA PRO A 11 18.80 -27.11 -1.63
C PRO A 11 17.54 -27.44 -2.43
N PRO A 12 17.62 -28.32 -3.45
CA PRO A 12 16.42 -28.79 -4.15
C PRO A 12 15.41 -29.36 -3.13
N GLY A 13 14.21 -28.76 -3.05
CA GLY A 13 13.17 -29.10 -2.07
C GLY A 13 13.22 -28.34 -0.74
N GLY A 14 14.18 -27.43 -0.54
CA GLY A 14 14.24 -26.53 0.61
C GLY A 14 13.27 -25.36 0.49
N LEU A 15 12.70 -24.93 1.62
CA LEU A 15 11.84 -23.75 1.68
C LEU A 15 12.69 -22.47 1.62
N ALA A 16 12.30 -21.52 0.78
CA ALA A 16 12.89 -20.18 0.78
C ALA A 16 12.58 -19.44 2.09
N PRO A 17 13.33 -18.37 2.44
CA PRO A 17 13.00 -17.53 3.58
C PRO A 17 11.54 -17.05 3.54
N THR A 18 10.83 -17.23 4.65
CA THR A 18 9.41 -16.90 4.76
C THR A 18 9.18 -15.62 5.56
N LEU A 19 7.97 -15.07 5.43
CA LEU A 19 7.44 -13.99 6.25
C LEU A 19 6.18 -14.48 6.95
N PRO A 20 5.97 -14.15 8.22
CA PRO A 20 4.71 -14.50 8.88
C PRO A 20 3.56 -13.70 8.28
N TRP A 21 2.36 -14.29 8.20
CA TRP A 21 1.16 -13.66 7.63
C TRP A 21 0.88 -12.24 8.16
N TRP A 22 1.18 -11.98 9.44
CA TRP A 22 0.93 -10.68 10.06
C TRP A 22 1.77 -9.56 9.45
N THR A 23 2.89 -9.86 8.77
CA THR A 23 3.71 -8.85 8.09
C THR A 23 2.92 -8.13 7.00
N LEU A 24 2.09 -8.84 6.24
CA LEU A 24 1.21 -8.23 5.23
C LEU A 24 0.15 -7.32 5.88
N ARG A 25 -0.36 -7.72 7.05
CA ARG A 25 -1.35 -6.92 7.80
C ARG A 25 -0.73 -5.65 8.37
N LEU A 26 0.49 -5.71 8.87
CA LEU A 26 1.21 -4.51 9.31
C LEU A 26 1.53 -3.59 8.15
N GLY A 27 1.93 -4.14 7.00
CA GLY A 27 2.09 -3.35 5.78
C GLY A 27 0.80 -2.63 5.39
N LEU A 28 -0.33 -3.35 5.38
CA LEU A 28 -1.64 -2.81 5.06
C LEU A 28 -2.10 -1.75 6.08
N ALA A 29 -1.78 -1.95 7.36
CA ALA A 29 -2.07 -0.96 8.40
C ALA A 29 -1.24 0.31 8.20
N ALA A 30 0.06 0.18 7.94
CA ALA A 30 0.94 1.30 7.67
C ALA A 30 0.52 2.07 6.40
N SER A 31 0.15 1.36 5.32
CA SER A 31 -0.32 2.01 4.10
C SER A 31 -1.67 2.70 4.30
N SER A 32 -2.60 2.10 5.05
CA SER A 32 -3.88 2.73 5.41
C SER A 32 -3.68 4.00 6.21
N VAL A 33 -2.84 3.96 7.26
CA VAL A 33 -2.48 5.15 8.06
C VAL A 33 -1.83 6.22 7.18
N GLY A 34 -0.91 5.82 6.30
CA GLY A 34 -0.27 6.73 5.35
C GLY A 34 -1.28 7.41 4.42
N ALA A 35 -2.30 6.68 3.93
CA ALA A 35 -3.35 7.25 3.08
C ALA A 35 -4.21 8.26 3.84
N VAL A 36 -4.61 7.95 5.08
CA VAL A 36 -5.38 8.89 5.93
C VAL A 36 -4.55 10.13 6.25
N ALA A 37 -3.28 9.97 6.61
CA ALA A 37 -2.38 11.09 6.90
C ALA A 37 -2.13 11.95 5.66
N ALA A 38 -1.92 11.35 4.49
CA ALA A 38 -1.71 12.06 3.24
C ALA A 38 -2.94 12.90 2.87
N VAL A 39 -4.14 12.31 2.91
CA VAL A 39 -5.39 13.04 2.63
C VAL A 39 -5.66 14.12 3.68
N GLY A 40 -5.45 13.82 4.97
CA GLY A 40 -5.67 14.79 6.04
C GLY A 40 -4.72 15.99 5.99
N ALA A 41 -3.50 15.80 5.48
CA ALA A 41 -2.54 16.87 5.27
C ALA A 41 -2.76 17.64 3.95
N TRP A 42 -3.34 16.98 2.95
CA TRP A 42 -3.50 17.55 1.59
C TRP A 42 -4.85 18.25 1.39
N THR A 43 -5.88 17.86 2.13
CA THR A 43 -7.25 18.32 1.93
C THR A 43 -7.77 19.07 3.15
N SER A 44 -8.79 19.90 2.97
CA SER A 44 -9.54 20.53 4.07
C SER A 44 -10.61 19.61 4.67
N ALA A 45 -10.40 18.28 4.63
CA ALA A 45 -11.35 17.30 5.13
C ALA A 45 -11.64 17.51 6.62
N SER A 46 -12.91 17.41 7.01
CA SER A 46 -13.28 17.56 8.42
C SER A 46 -12.68 16.44 9.27
N PRO A 47 -12.32 16.70 10.54
CA PRO A 47 -11.78 15.68 11.43
C PRO A 47 -12.69 14.45 11.57
N PHE A 48 -14.01 14.66 11.52
CA PHE A 48 -14.98 13.57 11.53
C PHE A 48 -14.82 12.62 10.34
N LEU A 49 -14.62 13.15 9.13
CA LEU A 49 -14.39 12.33 7.94
C LEU A 49 -13.05 11.59 8.01
N LEU A 50 -12.01 12.20 8.58
CA LEU A 50 -10.72 11.55 8.78
C LEU A 50 -10.80 10.40 9.81
N VAL A 51 -11.58 10.57 10.88
CA VAL A 51 -11.86 9.49 11.84
C VAL A 51 -12.63 8.35 11.15
N ALA A 52 -13.69 8.66 10.40
CA ALA A 52 -14.46 7.66 9.66
C ALA A 52 -13.57 6.90 8.66
N LEU A 53 -12.70 7.61 7.96
CA LEU A 53 -11.72 7.03 7.04
C LEU A 53 -10.71 6.14 7.76
N GLY A 54 -10.22 6.56 8.93
CA GLY A 54 -9.35 5.76 9.79
C GLY A 54 -10.01 4.47 10.27
N LEU A 55 -11.28 4.53 10.69
CA LEU A 55 -12.05 3.34 11.05
C LEU A 55 -12.24 2.39 9.87
N LEU A 56 -12.48 2.93 8.67
CA LEU A 56 -12.59 2.13 7.45
C LEU A 56 -11.25 1.49 7.04
N GLY A 57 -10.14 2.20 7.26
CA GLY A 57 -8.78 1.65 7.12
C GLY A 57 -8.51 0.51 8.11
N LEU A 58 -8.90 0.66 9.38
CA LEU A 58 -8.80 -0.42 10.37
C LEU A 58 -9.66 -1.63 9.99
N ALA A 59 -10.89 -1.39 9.52
CA ALA A 59 -11.78 -2.46 9.04
C ALA A 59 -11.17 -3.19 7.83
N THR A 60 -10.53 -2.46 6.91
CA THR A 60 -9.77 -3.00 5.78
C THR A 60 -8.63 -3.92 6.24
N VAL A 61 -7.88 -3.53 7.27
CA VAL A 61 -6.82 -4.35 7.86
C VAL A 61 -7.38 -5.62 8.50
N ALA A 62 -8.54 -5.53 9.17
CA ALA A 62 -9.18 -6.67 9.80
C ALA A 62 -9.74 -7.67 8.77
N GLN A 63 -10.37 -7.16 7.70
CA GLN A 63 -11.12 -7.94 6.71
C GLN A 63 -10.72 -7.63 5.25
N PRO A 64 -9.48 -7.94 4.83
CA PRO A 64 -8.97 -7.61 3.50
C PRO A 64 -9.65 -8.41 2.38
N ALA A 65 -10.27 -9.55 2.69
CA ALA A 65 -11.02 -10.36 1.73
C ALA A 65 -12.46 -9.87 1.48
N SER A 66 -12.86 -8.74 2.07
CA SER A 66 -14.19 -8.14 1.92
C SER A 66 -14.20 -7.01 0.89
N GLN A 67 -15.31 -6.27 0.80
CA GLN A 67 -15.41 -5.04 0.00
C GLN A 67 -14.87 -3.78 0.71
N LEU A 68 -14.43 -3.90 1.97
CA LEU A 68 -13.91 -2.78 2.76
C LEU A 68 -12.66 -2.11 2.16
N PRO A 69 -11.66 -2.84 1.59
CA PRO A 69 -10.55 -2.19 0.91
C PRO A 69 -11.03 -1.30 -0.24
N THR A 70 -11.97 -1.78 -1.06
CA THR A 70 -12.53 -0.99 -2.17
C THR A 70 -13.24 0.26 -1.65
N ALA A 71 -14.07 0.12 -0.61
CA ALA A 71 -14.75 1.25 0.01
C ALA A 71 -13.75 2.27 0.60
N PHE A 72 -12.69 1.79 1.24
CA PHE A 72 -11.61 2.63 1.77
C PHE A 72 -10.93 3.42 0.66
N LEU A 73 -10.46 2.74 -0.39
CA LEU A 73 -9.78 3.39 -1.52
C LEU A 73 -10.70 4.40 -2.22
N ALA A 74 -11.98 4.09 -2.38
CA ALA A 74 -12.97 5.00 -2.94
C ALA A 74 -13.17 6.25 -2.05
N ALA A 75 -13.28 6.07 -0.74
CA ALA A 75 -13.41 7.19 0.20
C ALA A 75 -12.17 8.09 0.20
N VAL A 76 -10.96 7.52 0.19
CA VAL A 76 -9.69 8.26 0.05
C VAL A 76 -9.70 9.07 -1.25
N ALA A 77 -10.07 8.46 -2.38
CA ALA A 77 -10.13 9.12 -3.68
C ALA A 77 -11.16 10.27 -3.72
N LEU A 78 -12.35 10.06 -3.15
CA LEU A 78 -13.39 11.10 -3.09
C LEU A 78 -12.96 12.30 -2.26
N LEU A 79 -12.25 12.09 -1.13
CA LEU A 79 -11.71 13.19 -0.35
C LEU A 79 -10.60 13.92 -1.10
N ALA A 80 -9.74 13.20 -1.80
CA ALA A 80 -8.69 13.76 -2.65
C ALA A 80 -9.22 14.64 -3.80
N LEU A 81 -10.42 14.37 -4.32
CA LEU A 81 -11.06 15.23 -5.34
C LEU A 81 -11.40 16.63 -4.80
N GLY A 82 -11.53 16.79 -3.49
CA GLY A 82 -11.75 18.08 -2.85
C GLY A 82 -10.47 18.87 -2.55
N ALA A 83 -9.31 18.43 -3.03
CA ALA A 83 -8.03 19.11 -2.81
C ALA A 83 -7.82 20.30 -3.75
N ASP A 84 -7.11 21.32 -3.26
CA ASP A 84 -6.72 22.51 -4.04
C ASP A 84 -5.47 22.22 -4.90
N GLY A 85 -5.59 21.30 -5.85
CA GLY A 85 -4.53 20.99 -6.82
C GLY A 85 -3.56 19.88 -6.40
N VAL A 86 -2.58 19.61 -7.28
CA VAL A 86 -1.61 18.51 -7.12
C VAL A 86 -0.38 19.00 -6.37
N THR A 87 0.08 18.24 -5.37
CA THR A 87 1.24 18.59 -4.54
C THR A 87 2.12 17.36 -4.29
N ALA A 88 3.25 17.55 -3.58
CA ALA A 88 4.05 16.43 -3.08
C ALA A 88 3.25 15.45 -2.19
N LEU A 89 2.16 15.90 -1.56
CA LEU A 89 1.28 15.02 -0.79
C LEU A 89 0.44 14.10 -1.69
N THR A 90 0.17 14.50 -2.94
CA THR A 90 -0.45 13.64 -3.94
C THR A 90 0.42 12.41 -4.23
N SER A 91 1.76 12.56 -4.25
CA SER A 91 2.68 11.44 -4.42
C SER A 91 2.55 10.42 -3.28
N LEU A 92 2.44 10.91 -2.03
CA LEU A 92 2.24 10.06 -0.87
C LEU A 92 0.86 9.38 -0.89
N ALA A 93 -0.19 10.12 -1.26
CA ALA A 93 -1.55 9.57 -1.39
C ALA A 93 -1.62 8.46 -2.46
N VAL A 94 -1.03 8.67 -3.64
CA VAL A 94 -0.98 7.66 -4.72
C VAL A 94 -0.17 6.44 -4.29
N LEU A 95 0.99 6.63 -3.64
CA LEU A 95 1.79 5.52 -3.12
C LEU A 95 1.01 4.67 -2.12
N THR A 96 0.37 5.32 -1.15
CA THR A 96 -0.32 4.65 -0.05
C THR A 96 -1.62 3.98 -0.52
N LEU A 97 -2.34 4.58 -1.48
CA LEU A 97 -3.47 3.95 -2.18
C LEU A 97 -3.05 2.67 -2.90
N HIS A 98 -2.01 2.74 -3.72
CA HIS A 98 -1.56 1.59 -4.50
C HIS A 98 -0.99 0.49 -3.60
N ALA A 99 -0.22 0.86 -2.58
CA ALA A 99 0.27 -0.08 -1.57
C ALA A 99 -0.90 -0.76 -0.84
N THR A 100 -1.92 0.00 -0.44
CA THR A 100 -3.12 -0.55 0.23
C THR A 100 -3.86 -1.52 -0.68
N HIS A 101 -4.06 -1.18 -1.96
CA HIS A 101 -4.70 -2.07 -2.93
C HIS A 101 -3.95 -3.40 -3.06
N VAL A 102 -2.64 -3.36 -3.30
CA VAL A 102 -1.81 -4.56 -3.49
C VAL A 102 -1.73 -5.38 -2.20
N LEU A 103 -1.50 -4.73 -1.05
CA LEU A 103 -1.40 -5.42 0.23
C LEU A 103 -2.74 -6.01 0.69
N ALA A 104 -3.86 -5.35 0.41
CA ALA A 104 -5.19 -5.93 0.67
C ALA A 104 -5.41 -7.17 -0.19
N ALA A 105 -5.09 -7.13 -1.49
CA ALA A 105 -5.21 -8.29 -2.37
C ALA A 105 -4.33 -9.47 -1.90
N LEU A 106 -3.08 -9.20 -1.51
CA LEU A 106 -2.18 -10.22 -0.96
C LEU A 106 -2.69 -10.77 0.38
N ALA A 107 -3.11 -9.89 1.29
CA ALA A 107 -3.61 -10.29 2.61
C ALA A 107 -4.98 -11.00 2.55
N ALA A 108 -5.72 -10.84 1.46
CA ALA A 108 -6.97 -11.56 1.22
C ALA A 108 -6.76 -13.03 0.84
N VAL A 109 -5.66 -13.33 0.13
CA VAL A 109 -5.37 -14.69 -0.36
C VAL A 109 -4.45 -15.49 0.56
N VAL A 110 -3.76 -14.83 1.50
CA VAL A 110 -2.90 -15.50 2.49
C VAL A 110 -3.73 -15.88 3.72
N PRO A 111 -3.93 -17.19 4.00
CA PRO A 111 -4.69 -17.61 5.17
C PRO A 111 -4.02 -17.14 6.47
N PRO A 112 -4.81 -16.86 7.53
CA PRO A 112 -4.25 -16.65 8.87
C PRO A 112 -3.35 -17.82 9.26
N SER A 113 -2.36 -17.56 10.12
CA SER A 113 -1.36 -18.52 10.62
C SER A 113 -0.43 -19.18 9.60
N THR A 114 -0.48 -18.78 8.32
CA THR A 114 0.48 -19.27 7.31
C THR A 114 1.73 -18.40 7.23
N ALA A 115 2.81 -18.98 6.69
CA ALA A 115 4.02 -18.26 6.35
C ALA A 115 4.08 -18.11 4.82
N VAL A 116 4.48 -16.94 4.36
CA VAL A 116 4.56 -16.58 2.93
C VAL A 116 6.01 -16.64 2.49
N GLU A 117 6.31 -17.43 1.47
CA GLU A 117 7.65 -17.41 0.87
C GLU A 117 7.92 -16.06 0.22
N ARG A 118 9.08 -15.45 0.53
CA ARG A 118 9.46 -14.17 -0.07
C ARG A 118 9.55 -14.25 -1.60
N ALA A 119 9.97 -15.40 -2.12
CA ALA A 119 10.04 -15.65 -3.55
C ALA A 119 8.66 -15.55 -4.23
N ALA A 120 7.59 -15.98 -3.55
CA ALA A 120 6.22 -15.90 -4.08
C ALA A 120 5.71 -14.45 -4.20
N LEU A 121 6.25 -13.53 -3.39
CA LEU A 121 5.88 -12.10 -3.44
C LEU A 121 6.60 -11.34 -4.55
N ARG A 122 7.73 -11.85 -5.04
CA ARG A 122 8.61 -11.15 -5.97
C ARG A 122 7.90 -10.63 -7.24
N PRO A 123 7.10 -11.44 -7.97
CA PRO A 123 6.43 -10.93 -9.18
C PRO A 123 5.46 -9.78 -8.88
N SER A 124 4.76 -9.85 -7.74
CA SER A 124 3.84 -8.80 -7.30
C SER A 124 4.60 -7.53 -6.90
N LEU A 125 5.75 -7.66 -6.23
CA LEU A 125 6.60 -6.52 -5.86
C LEU A 125 7.22 -5.84 -7.09
N GLU A 126 7.68 -6.62 -8.08
CA GLU A 126 8.22 -6.06 -9.33
C GLU A 126 7.13 -5.27 -10.08
N ARG A 127 5.91 -5.84 -10.19
CA ARG A 127 4.77 -5.13 -10.77
C ARG A 127 4.39 -3.88 -9.99
N PHE A 128 4.40 -3.96 -8.66
CA PHE A 128 4.15 -2.81 -7.79
C PHE A 128 5.16 -1.69 -8.06
N VAL A 129 6.46 -1.99 -8.07
CA VAL A 129 7.51 -0.98 -8.30
C VAL A 129 7.35 -0.32 -9.66
N LEU A 130 7.12 -1.10 -10.72
CA LEU A 130 6.94 -0.56 -12.07
C LEU A 130 5.71 0.35 -12.18
N ALA A 131 4.55 -0.12 -11.71
CA ALA A 131 3.32 0.67 -11.73
C ALA A 131 3.43 1.90 -10.82
N GLN A 132 4.10 1.77 -9.67
CA GLN A 132 4.32 2.87 -8.75
C GLN A 132 5.24 3.93 -9.33
N ALA A 133 6.33 3.53 -10.00
CA ALA A 133 7.25 4.45 -10.67
C ALA A 133 6.52 5.24 -11.76
N ALA A 134 5.74 4.55 -12.61
CA ALA A 134 4.91 5.20 -13.62
C ALA A 134 3.91 6.17 -12.99
N GLY A 135 3.21 5.76 -11.92
CA GLY A 135 2.29 6.62 -11.18
C GLY A 135 2.97 7.86 -10.58
N GLN A 136 4.19 7.73 -10.03
CA GLN A 136 4.92 8.88 -9.49
C GLN A 136 5.38 9.84 -10.58
N VAL A 137 5.80 9.34 -11.75
CA VAL A 137 6.08 10.19 -12.91
C VAL A 137 4.84 10.99 -13.30
N LEU A 138 3.66 10.35 -13.35
CA LEU A 138 2.40 11.05 -13.63
C LEU A 138 2.06 12.12 -12.59
N VAL A 139 2.27 11.85 -11.30
CA VAL A 139 2.05 12.86 -10.25
C VAL A 139 2.99 14.05 -10.41
N VAL A 140 4.28 13.81 -10.70
CA VAL A 140 5.26 14.88 -10.92
C VAL A 140 4.86 15.71 -12.14
N LEU A 141 4.49 15.07 -13.26
CA LEU A 141 4.02 15.77 -14.45
C LEU A 141 2.76 16.59 -14.16
N ALA A 142 1.80 16.03 -13.42
CA ALA A 142 0.58 16.72 -13.02
C ALA A 142 0.87 17.91 -12.09
N TRP A 143 1.83 17.78 -11.18
CA TRP A 143 2.25 18.86 -10.30
C TRP A 143 2.89 20.02 -11.09
N LEU A 144 3.72 19.72 -12.08
CA LEU A 144 4.39 20.74 -12.92
C LEU A 144 3.42 21.57 -13.78
N VAL A 145 2.21 21.06 -14.05
CA VAL A 145 1.18 21.74 -14.84
C VAL A 145 -0.04 22.17 -14.01
N SER A 146 -0.04 21.85 -12.71
CA SER A 146 -1.08 22.32 -11.79
C SER A 146 -0.87 23.82 -11.55
N PRO A 147 -1.91 24.65 -11.70
CA PRO A 147 -1.84 26.08 -11.42
C PRO A 147 -1.57 26.38 -9.94
#